data_AF-A0A1G1NNY4-F1
#
_entry.id   AF-A0A1G1NNY4-F1
#
_cell.length_a   1.000
_cell.length_b   1.000
_cell.length_c   1.000
_cell.angle_alpha   90.00
_cell.angle_beta   90.00
_cell.angle_gamma   90.00
#
_symmetry.space_group_name_H-M   'P 1'
#
loop_
_entity.id
_entity.type
_entity.pdbx_description
1 polymer ?
#
loop_
_entity_poly.entity_id
_entity_poly.type
_entity_poly.pdbx_seq_one_letter_code
_entity_poly.pdbx_strand_id
1 'polypeptide(L)' 'MVELRESVLDQVTRLYFERKRLQAELLAAAVEPQFKVEKKMRLEELTALIDGFTGGEFSEQLNKSPGHNVTKSQGEK' A
#
# COMPACT_ATOMS: atom_id res chain seq x y z
N MET A 1 29.85 -0.02 -0.97
CA MET A 1 28.58 0.46 -1.57
C MET A 1 27.51 -0.64 -1.75
N VAL A 2 27.64 -1.82 -1.13
CA VAL A 2 26.60 -2.88 -1.15
C VAL A 2 25.54 -2.65 -0.05
N GLU A 3 25.96 -2.08 1.07
CA GLU A 3 25.13 -1.83 2.26
C GLU A 3 23.89 -0.97 1.98
N LEU A 4 24.01 0.09 1.15
CA LEU A 4 22.86 0.96 0.85
C LEU A 4 21.78 0.21 0.05
N ARG A 5 22.18 -0.65 -0.88
CA ARG A 5 21.22 -1.46 -1.65
C ARG A 5 20.51 -2.45 -0.73
N GLU A 6 21.26 -3.12 0.14
CA GLU A 6 20.69 -4.08 1.09
C GLU A 6 19.77 -3.40 2.10
N SER A 7 20.13 -2.21 2.61
CA SER A 7 19.29 -1.45 3.53
C SER A 7 17.98 -1.00 2.88
N VAL A 8 18.04 -0.54 1.62
CA VAL A 8 16.84 -0.15 0.87
C VAL A 8 15.95 -1.37 0.62
N LEU A 9 16.52 -2.52 0.24
CA LEU A 9 15.75 -3.74 0.04
C LEU A 9 15.08 -4.24 1.33
N ASP A 10 15.78 -4.20 2.46
CA ASP A 10 15.19 -4.54 3.76
C ASP A 10 14.04 -3.59 4.11
N GLN A 11 14.23 -2.28 3.90
CA GLN A 11 13.20 -1.27 4.17
C GLN A 11 11.95 -1.46 3.30
N VAL A 12 12.11 -1.62 1.99
CA VAL A 12 10.99 -1.86 1.07
C VAL A 12 10.27 -3.17 1.41
N THR A 13 11.02 -4.21 1.75
CA THR A 13 10.46 -5.51 2.15
C THR A 13 9.61 -5.38 3.42
N ARG A 14 10.10 -4.65 4.43
CA ARG A 14 9.33 -4.39 5.67
C ARG A 14 8.04 -3.64 5.39
N LEU A 15 8.12 -2.53 4.63
CA LEU A 15 6.95 -1.72 4.26
C LEU A 15 5.90 -2.56 3.51
N TYR A 16 6.35 -3.38 2.55
CA TYR A 16 5.47 -4.26 1.77
C TYR A 16 4.72 -5.26 2.65
N PHE A 17 5.42 -5.94 3.57
CA PHE A 17 4.78 -6.92 4.44
C PHE A 17 3.93 -6.29 5.55
N GLU A 18 4.28 -5.10 6.03
CA GLU A 18 3.41 -4.31 6.92
C GLU A 18 2.07 -3.99 6.22
N ARG A 19 2.15 -3.48 4.97
CA ARG A 19 0.96 -3.21 4.15
C ARG A 19 0.12 -4.46 3.94
N LYS A 20 0.73 -5.60 3.62
CA LYS A 20 0.04 -6.90 3.45
C LYS A 20 -0.70 -7.37 4.70
N ARG A 21 -0.09 -7.23 5.88
CA ARG A 21 -0.74 -7.58 7.15
C ARG A 21 -1.96 -6.69 7.39
N LEU A 22 -1.83 -5.39 7.15
CA LEU A 22 -2.92 -4.44 7.29
C LEU A 22 -4.07 -4.71 6.30
N GLN A 23 -3.76 -5.11 5.06
CA GLN A 23 -4.76 -5.59 4.10
C GLN A 23 -5.51 -6.82 4.64
N ALA A 24 -4.78 -7.80 5.18
CA ALA A 24 -5.38 -9.00 5.74
C ALA A 24 -6.28 -8.69 6.94
N GLU A 25 -5.87 -7.76 7.81
CA GLU A 25 -6.70 -7.28 8.92
C GLU A 25 -7.98 -6.60 8.43
N LEU A 26 -7.89 -5.73 7.43
CA LEU A 26 -9.06 -5.06 6.85
C LEU A 26 -10.04 -6.02 6.17
N LEU A 27 -9.54 -7.14 5.64
CA LEU A 27 -10.36 -8.21 5.05
C LEU A 27 -10.99 -9.11 6.13
N ALA A 28 -10.34 -9.27 7.28
CA ALA A 28 -10.92 -9.98 8.41
C ALA A 28 -12.13 -9.18 8.93
N ALA A 29 -13.30 -9.83 9.03
CA ALA A 29 -14.56 -9.20 9.43
C ALA A 29 -14.58 -8.60 10.85
N ALA A 30 -13.47 -8.68 11.59
CA ALA A 30 -13.32 -8.30 12.99
C ALA A 30 -12.85 -6.85 13.22
N VAL A 31 -12.62 -6.04 12.18
CA VAL A 31 -12.22 -4.63 12.38
C VAL A 31 -13.44 -3.77 12.67
N GLU A 32 -13.47 -3.15 13.85
CA GLU A 32 -14.52 -2.19 14.21
C GLU A 32 -14.54 -1.02 13.22
N PRO A 33 -15.73 -0.50 12.85
CA PRO A 33 -15.86 0.57 11.85
C PRO A 33 -14.98 1.79 12.11
N GLN A 34 -14.79 2.18 13.37
CA GLN A 34 -13.95 3.32 13.75
C GLN A 34 -12.47 3.15 13.37
N PHE A 35 -11.93 1.94 13.41
CA PHE A 35 -10.55 1.66 13.04
C PHE A 35 -10.38 1.41 11.54
N LYS A 36 -11.47 1.17 10.79
CA LYS A 36 -11.37 0.93 9.34
C LYS A 36 -10.81 2.14 8.59
N VAL A 37 -11.19 3.36 9.00
CA VAL A 37 -10.72 4.59 8.33
C VAL A 37 -9.23 4.77 8.57
N GLU A 38 -8.79 4.68 9.83
CA GLU A 38 -7.38 4.79 10.20
C GLU A 38 -6.52 3.73 9.51
N LYS A 39 -6.97 2.47 9.51
CA LYS A 39 -6.26 1.39 8.82
C LYS A 39 -6.20 1.59 7.30
N LYS A 40 -7.23 2.15 6.69
CA LYS A 40 -7.18 2.52 5.25
C LYS A 40 -6.19 3.64 4.99
N MET A 41 -6.18 4.69 5.81
CA MET A 41 -5.19 5.78 5.70
C MET A 41 -3.76 5.26 5.86
N ARG A 42 -3.52 4.39 6.84
CA ARG A 42 -2.21 3.77 7.01
C ARG A 42 -1.81 2.89 5.81
N LEU A 43 -2.78 2.26 5.16
CA LEU A 43 -2.55 1.50 3.93
C LEU A 43 -2.09 2.38 2.77
N GLU A 44 -2.72 3.54 2.62
CA GLU A 44 -2.37 4.55 1.63
C GLU A 44 -0.98 5.14 1.91
N GLU A 45 -0.67 5.44 3.16
CA GLU A 45 0.64 5.91 3.60
C GLU A 45 1.75 4.91 3.28
N LEU A 46 1.56 3.62 3.62
CA LEU A 46 2.53 2.57 3.30
C LEU A 46 2.71 2.40 1.79
N THR A 47 1.66 2.61 1.01
CA THR A 47 1.73 2.58 -0.46
C THR A 47 2.58 3.75 -0.97
N ALA A 48 2.34 4.97 -0.48
CA ALA A 48 3.11 6.16 -0.83
C ALA A 48 4.60 6.04 -0.45
N LEU A 49 4.90 5.44 0.71
CA LEU A 49 6.28 5.18 1.13
C LEU A 49 6.99 4.22 0.19
N ILE A 50 6.34 3.13 -0.22
CA ILE A 50 6.89 2.18 -1.21
C ILE A 50 7.07 2.89 -2.56
N ASP A 51 6.10 3.67 -3.00
CA ASP A 51 6.20 4.45 -4.24
C ASP A 51 7.35 5.46 -4.22
N GLY A 52 7.70 6.00 -3.04
CA GLY A 52 8.89 6.82 -2.87
C GLY A 52 10.19 6.08 -3.23
N PHE A 53 10.25 4.76 -3.03
CA PHE A 53 11.38 3.91 -3.44
C PHE A 53 11.28 3.39 -4.88
N THR A 54 10.06 3.22 -5.40
CA THR A 54 9.83 2.66 -6.75
C THR A 54 9.50 3.71 -7.82
N GLY A 55 9.45 4.99 -7.48
CA GLY A 55 9.06 6.06 -8.40
C GLY A 55 7.60 5.98 -8.88
N GLY A 56 6.70 5.41 -8.06
CA GLY A 56 5.27 5.25 -8.41
C GLY A 56 4.90 3.96 -9.15
N GLU A 57 5.87 3.14 -9.55
CA GLU A 57 5.61 1.90 -10.29
C GLU A 57 4.74 0.91 -9.50
N PHE A 58 4.88 0.84 -8.18
CA PHE A 58 4.11 -0.07 -7.34
C PHE A 58 2.61 0.23 -7.42
N SER A 59 2.21 1.49 -7.23
CA SER A 59 0.82 1.92 -7.42
C SER A 59 0.30 1.68 -8.84
N GLU A 60 1.12 1.90 -9.87
CA GLU A 60 0.71 1.59 -11.25
C GLU A 60 0.38 0.10 -11.44
N GLN A 61 1.22 -0.79 -10.92
CA GLN A 61 1.00 -2.23 -11.02
C GLN A 61 -0.24 -2.69 -10.23
N LEU A 62 -0.49 -2.07 -9.07
CA LEU A 62 -1.71 -2.30 -8.30
C LEU A 62 -2.97 -1.91 -9.09
N ASN A 63 -2.93 -0.77 -9.79
CA ASN A 63 -4.04 -0.31 -10.63
C ASN A 63 -4.27 -1.18 -11.88
N LYS A 64 -3.21 -1.76 -12.44
CA LYS A 64 -3.28 -2.69 -13.59
C LYS A 64 -3.83 -4.07 -13.20
N SER A 65 -3.78 -4.43 -11.93
CA SER A 65 -4.30 -5.71 -11.45
C SER A 65 -5.84 -5.73 -11.46
N PRO A 66 -6.50 -6.76 -12.02
CA PRO A 66 -7.96 -6.80 -12.23
C PRO A 66 -8.83 -6.76 -10.95
N GLY A 67 -8.23 -6.61 -9.76
CA GLY A 67 -8.93 -6.45 -8.48
C GLY A 67 -8.97 -5.02 -7.91
N HIS A 68 -8.43 -3.99 -8.59
CA HIS A 68 -8.35 -2.62 -8.06
C HIS A 68 -9.12 -1.56 -8.88
N ASN A 69 -9.97 -1.96 -9.83
CA ASN A 69 -10.81 -1.07 -10.65
C ASN A 69 -12.01 -0.48 -9.89
N VAL A 70 -11.82 -0.04 -8.64
CA VAL A 70 -12.81 0.71 -7.88
C VAL A 70 -12.12 2.00 -7.48
N THR A 71 -12.70 3.14 -7.84
CA THR A 71 -12.33 4.52 -7.41
C THR A 71 -11.52 5.40 -8.37
N LYS A 72 -11.62 5.24 -9.70
CA LYS A 72 -11.28 6.34 -10.66
C LYS A 72 -12.40 6.63 -11.67
N SER A 73 -13.65 6.63 -11.20
CA SER A 73 -14.77 7.24 -11.90
C SER A 73 -15.53 8.07 -10.88
N GLN A 74 -15.07 9.30 -10.63
CA GLN A 74 -15.86 10.49 -10.27
C GLN A 74 -14.87 11.65 -10.09
N GLY A 75 -14.97 12.69 -10.92
CA GLY A 75 -14.31 13.97 -10.65
C GLY A 75 -13.55 14.66 -11.77
N GLU A 76 -13.88 14.47 -13.05
CA GLU A 76 -13.56 15.46 -14.09
C GLU A 76 -14.81 15.73 -14.93
N LYS A 77 -15.57 16.74 -14.50
CA LYS A 77 -16.42 17.59 -15.34
C LYS A 77 -16.41 18.99 -14.76
#